data_AF-A0A6C0UW74-F1
#
_entry.id   AF-A0A6C0UW74-F1
#
_cell.length_a   1.000
_cell.length_b   1.000
_cell.length_c   1.000
_cell.angle_alpha   90.00
_cell.angle_beta   90.00
_cell.angle_gamma   90.00
#
_symmetry.space_group_name_H-M   'P 1'
#
loop_
_entity.id
_entity.type
_entity.pdbx_description
1 polymer ?
#
loop_
_entity_poly.entity_id
_entity_poly.type
_entity_poly.pdbx_seq_one_letter_code
_entity_poly.pdbx_strand_id
1 'polypeptide(L)'
;MSTTPESTPGSTPSTLRSVGSGGVAGLGAALFGYLVTYLLTSSTIENSTASQVLEALGSDVSTWKVVGWVFMSAHGVTTRFPGLFGTTSSANLIEGVEAFSPVLYVVPVVALLAAGALAAVVGGASSTREGALAGAGTTVGYLVFALAGIALFTVSVGDAAVSPDPVTSALLAGVAYPAVLGTVGGVAATALR
;
A
#
# COMPACT_ATOMS: atom_id res chain seq x y z
N MET A 1 24.61 32.26 38.29
CA MET A 1 24.07 30.97 37.82
C MET A 1 23.16 31.28 36.65
N SER A 2 23.68 31.23 35.42
CA SER A 2 22.92 31.56 34.22
C SER A 2 22.53 30.27 33.52
N THR A 3 21.25 29.93 33.54
CA THR A 3 20.69 28.80 32.81
C THR A 3 20.49 29.22 31.35
N THR A 4 21.28 28.67 30.43
CA THR A 4 20.98 28.71 28.99
C THR A 4 19.67 27.96 28.72
N PRO A 5 18.71 28.55 27.97
CA PRO A 5 17.53 27.83 27.56
C PRO A 5 17.92 26.77 26.52
N GLU A 6 17.47 25.55 26.76
CA GLU A 6 17.57 24.41 25.86
C GLU A 6 16.82 24.71 24.56
N SER A 7 17.55 24.76 23.45
CA SER A 7 16.98 24.96 22.12
C SER A 7 16.24 23.69 21.68
N THR A 8 14.91 23.72 21.71
CA THR A 8 14.05 22.71 21.07
C THR A 8 14.46 22.56 19.60
N PRO A 9 14.73 21.34 19.08
CA PRO A 9 15.09 21.17 17.68
C PRO A 9 13.87 21.45 16.81
N GLY A 10 13.75 22.69 16.33
CA GLY A 10 12.75 23.08 15.35
C GLY A 10 13.05 22.39 14.02
N SER A 11 12.13 21.54 13.55
CA SER A 11 12.19 20.94 12.22
C SER A 11 12.33 22.03 11.16
N THR A 12 13.47 22.04 10.45
CA THR A 12 13.79 23.02 9.42
C THR A 12 12.74 23.01 8.28
N PRO A 13 12.37 24.16 7.70
CA PRO A 13 11.33 24.27 6.66
C PRO A 13 11.53 23.34 5.44
N SER A 14 12.78 22.95 5.14
CA SER A 14 13.13 22.02 4.06
C SER A 14 12.66 20.59 4.33
N THR A 15 12.73 20.12 5.58
CA THR A 15 12.32 18.77 5.97
C THR A 15 10.82 18.58 5.83
N LEU A 16 10.03 19.57 6.25
CA LEU A 16 8.57 19.54 6.14
C LEU A 16 8.09 19.52 4.69
N ARG A 17 8.75 20.26 3.80
CA ARG A 17 8.44 20.27 2.37
C ARG A 17 8.73 18.93 1.71
N SER A 18 9.86 18.31 2.06
CA SER A 18 10.29 17.00 1.54
C SER A 18 9.36 15.87 2.01
N VAL A 19 8.93 15.89 3.28
CA VAL A 19 7.96 14.92 3.81
C VAL A 19 6.57 15.12 3.17
N GLY A 20 6.17 16.37 2.95
CA GLY A 20 4.90 16.70 2.29
C GLY A 20 4.82 16.19 0.84
N SER A 21 5.87 16.40 0.03
CA SER A 21 5.92 15.90 -1.35
C SER A 21 5.98 14.36 -1.39
N GLY A 22 6.74 13.75 -0.48
CA GLY A 22 6.76 12.30 -0.29
C GLY A 22 5.38 11.73 0.01
N GLY A 23 4.67 12.30 0.99
CA GLY A 23 3.33 11.84 1.38
C GLY A 23 2.34 11.88 0.21
N VAL A 24 2.28 12.97 -0.56
CA VAL A 24 1.40 13.08 -1.74
C VAL A 24 1.77 12.04 -2.80
N ALA A 25 3.07 11.86 -3.09
CA ALA A 25 3.53 10.86 -4.03
C ALA A 25 3.18 9.43 -3.58
N GLY A 26 3.28 9.14 -2.27
CA GLY A 26 2.91 7.86 -1.68
C GLY A 26 1.42 7.54 -1.81
N LEU A 27 0.56 8.50 -1.50
CA LEU A 27 -0.89 8.34 -1.69
C LEU A 27 -1.23 8.15 -3.18
N GLY A 28 -0.59 8.94 -4.06
CA GLY A 28 -0.74 8.80 -5.50
C GLY A 28 -0.32 7.43 -6.01
N ALA A 29 0.80 6.87 -5.51
CA ALA A 29 1.24 5.52 -5.83
C ALA A 29 0.25 4.45 -5.36
N ALA A 30 -0.32 4.60 -4.16
CA ALA A 30 -1.31 3.65 -3.65
C ALA A 30 -2.57 3.62 -4.53
N LEU A 31 -3.11 4.81 -4.85
CA LEU A 31 -4.28 4.95 -5.72
C LEU A 31 -4.01 4.46 -7.14
N PHE A 32 -2.86 4.81 -7.72
CA PHE A 32 -2.48 4.37 -9.06
C PHE A 32 -2.24 2.85 -9.10
N GLY A 33 -1.54 2.29 -8.11
CA GLY A 33 -1.31 0.85 -8.01
C GLY A 33 -2.61 0.06 -7.85
N TYR A 34 -3.54 0.57 -7.04
CA TYR A 34 -4.88 -0.01 -6.92
C TYR A 34 -5.64 0.07 -8.26
N LEU A 35 -5.60 1.21 -8.96
CA LEU A 35 -6.23 1.36 -10.27
C LEU A 35 -5.65 0.39 -11.30
N VAL A 36 -4.33 0.26 -11.38
CA VAL A 36 -3.67 -0.71 -12.27
C VAL A 36 -4.12 -2.13 -11.92
N THR A 37 -4.14 -2.48 -10.63
CA THR A 37 -4.62 -3.78 -10.17
C THR A 37 -6.07 -4.01 -10.59
N TYR A 38 -6.94 -3.00 -10.45
CA TYR A 38 -8.32 -3.06 -10.91
C TYR A 38 -8.42 -3.37 -12.39
N LEU A 39 -7.71 -2.62 -13.23
CA LEU A 39 -7.72 -2.82 -14.69
C LEU A 39 -7.21 -4.20 -15.11
N LEU A 40 -6.26 -4.77 -14.36
CA LEU A 40 -5.69 -6.08 -14.65
C LEU A 40 -6.55 -7.25 -14.15
N THR A 41 -7.42 -7.03 -13.16
CA THR A 41 -8.11 -8.12 -12.46
C THR A 41 -9.63 -8.06 -12.55
N SER A 42 -10.24 -6.91 -12.87
CA SER A 42 -11.70 -6.76 -12.92
C SER A 42 -12.36 -7.76 -13.86
N SER A 43 -11.84 -7.90 -15.08
CA SER A 43 -12.34 -8.87 -16.06
C SER A 43 -12.21 -10.30 -15.55
N THR A 44 -11.10 -10.66 -14.89
CA THR A 44 -10.92 -11.98 -14.29
C THR A 44 -11.93 -12.23 -13.17
N ILE A 45 -12.23 -11.22 -12.37
CA ILE A 45 -13.21 -11.33 -11.27
C ILE A 45 -14.63 -11.47 -11.81
N GLU A 46 -14.98 -10.67 -12.83
CA GLU A 46 -16.32 -10.65 -13.44
C GLU A 46 -16.61 -11.90 -14.30
N ASN A 47 -15.59 -12.47 -14.96
CA ASN A 47 -15.77 -13.55 -15.94
C ASN A 47 -15.36 -14.97 -15.44
N SER A 48 -14.77 -15.14 -14.25
CA SER A 48 -14.24 -16.44 -13.79
C SER A 48 -14.94 -17.03 -12.57
N THR A 49 -14.48 -18.20 -12.12
CA THR A 49 -14.75 -18.89 -10.83
C THR A 49 -14.69 -17.99 -9.58
N ALA A 50 -14.06 -16.82 -9.66
CA ALA A 50 -14.19 -15.78 -8.62
C ALA A 50 -15.66 -15.38 -8.41
N SER A 51 -16.49 -15.33 -9.45
CA SER A 51 -17.94 -15.16 -9.35
C SER A 51 -18.60 -16.22 -8.46
N GLN A 52 -18.12 -17.48 -8.47
CA GLN A 52 -18.61 -18.54 -7.58
C GLN A 52 -18.15 -18.33 -6.12
N VAL A 53 -16.94 -17.79 -5.90
CA VAL A 53 -16.48 -17.39 -4.56
C VAL A 53 -17.26 -16.17 -4.06
N LEU A 54 -17.56 -15.21 -4.94
CA LEU A 54 -18.44 -14.07 -4.65
C LEU A 54 -19.86 -14.55 -4.31
N GLU A 55 -20.44 -15.46 -5.10
CA GLU A 55 -21.74 -16.08 -4.82
C GLU A 55 -21.75 -16.81 -3.48
N ALA A 56 -20.67 -17.51 -3.13
CA ALA A 56 -20.52 -18.21 -1.84
C ALA A 56 -20.36 -17.24 -0.65
N LEU A 57 -19.77 -16.06 -0.86
CA LEU A 57 -19.64 -14.99 0.14
C LEU A 57 -20.88 -14.08 0.20
N GLY A 58 -21.82 -14.24 -0.74
CA GLY A 58 -23.06 -13.46 -0.88
C GLY A 58 -23.06 -12.59 -2.15
N SER A 59 -24.21 -12.48 -2.81
CA SER A 59 -24.42 -11.77 -4.08
C SER A 59 -24.09 -10.26 -4.07
N ASP A 60 -23.76 -9.68 -2.91
CA ASP A 60 -23.57 -8.23 -2.72
C ASP A 60 -22.09 -7.81 -2.63
N VAL A 61 -21.14 -8.74 -2.77
CA VAL A 61 -19.72 -8.38 -2.76
C VAL A 61 -19.35 -7.61 -4.03
N SER A 62 -18.98 -6.34 -3.87
CA SER A 62 -18.60 -5.51 -5.02
C SER A 62 -17.19 -5.87 -5.53
N THR A 63 -17.02 -5.96 -6.86
CA THR A 63 -15.74 -6.26 -7.54
C THR A 63 -14.56 -5.45 -6.98
N TRP A 64 -14.76 -4.16 -6.73
CA TRP A 64 -13.72 -3.26 -6.24
C TRP A 64 -13.16 -3.66 -4.85
N LYS A 65 -13.96 -4.29 -3.98
CA LYS A 65 -13.47 -4.78 -2.68
C LYS A 65 -12.55 -5.99 -2.86
N VAL A 66 -12.91 -6.90 -3.77
CA VAL A 66 -12.10 -8.07 -4.12
C VAL A 66 -10.79 -7.63 -4.77
N VAL A 67 -10.84 -6.66 -5.68
CA VAL A 67 -9.63 -6.01 -6.22
C VAL A 67 -8.77 -5.43 -5.08
N GLY A 68 -9.40 -4.80 -4.09
CA GLY A 68 -8.72 -4.32 -2.88
C GLY A 68 -7.94 -5.42 -2.17
N TRP A 69 -8.56 -6.59 -1.98
CA TRP A 69 -7.88 -7.75 -1.39
C TRP A 69 -6.69 -8.24 -2.22
N VAL A 70 -6.83 -8.27 -3.55
CA VAL A 70 -5.74 -8.65 -4.47
C VAL A 70 -4.60 -7.63 -4.43
N PHE A 71 -4.93 -6.34 -4.39
CA PHE A 71 -3.93 -5.27 -4.24
C PHE A 71 -3.16 -5.39 -2.92
N MET A 72 -3.86 -5.69 -1.82
CA MET A 72 -3.20 -5.93 -0.53
C MET A 72 -2.35 -7.21 -0.59
N SER A 73 -2.81 -8.26 -1.26
CA SER A 73 -2.05 -9.51 -1.49
C SER A 73 -0.74 -9.30 -2.24
N ALA A 74 -0.68 -8.32 -3.15
CA ALA A 74 0.56 -7.93 -3.84
C ALA A 74 1.66 -7.39 -2.88
N HIS A 75 1.28 -7.03 -1.65
CA HIS A 75 2.19 -6.62 -0.57
C HIS A 75 2.51 -7.75 0.43
N GLY A 76 2.06 -8.98 0.14
CA GLY A 76 2.17 -10.11 1.06
C GLY A 76 1.10 -10.13 2.17
N VAL A 77 0.08 -9.27 2.08
CA VAL A 77 -1.04 -9.27 3.04
C VAL A 77 -2.00 -10.40 2.73
N THR A 78 -2.32 -11.22 3.72
CA THR A 78 -3.33 -12.26 3.57
C THR A 78 -4.74 -11.72 3.80
N THR A 79 -5.71 -12.18 3.04
CA THR A 79 -7.14 -11.97 3.33
C THR A 79 -7.60 -13.02 4.33
N ARG A 80 -8.30 -12.57 5.36
CA ARG A 80 -8.89 -13.41 6.40
C ARG A 80 -10.31 -13.80 6.01
N PHE A 81 -10.61 -15.09 6.15
CA PHE A 81 -11.89 -15.69 5.87
C PHE A 81 -12.45 -16.33 7.14
N PRO A 82 -13.77 -16.21 7.39
CA PRO A 82 -14.40 -16.94 8.46
C PRO A 82 -14.36 -18.44 8.18
N GLY A 83 -13.90 -19.22 9.16
CA GLY A 83 -13.91 -20.68 9.14
C GLY A 83 -15.05 -21.25 9.97
N LEU A 84 -15.19 -22.58 9.94
CA LEU A 84 -16.17 -23.28 10.78
C LEU A 84 -15.80 -23.18 12.26
N PHE A 85 -16.80 -23.22 13.13
CA PHE A 85 -16.62 -23.23 14.60
C PHE A 85 -15.81 -22.03 15.15
N GLY A 86 -15.94 -20.85 14.53
CA GLY A 86 -15.26 -19.63 14.98
C GLY A 86 -13.76 -19.57 14.65
N THR A 87 -13.27 -20.49 13.82
CA THR A 87 -11.90 -20.43 13.29
C THR A 87 -11.76 -19.33 12.25
N THR A 88 -10.53 -18.89 12.00
CA THR A 88 -10.20 -17.95 10.90
C THR A 88 -9.14 -18.59 10.03
N SER A 89 -9.40 -18.66 8.73
CA SER A 89 -8.40 -19.03 7.73
C SER A 89 -7.86 -17.76 7.08
N SER A 90 -6.63 -17.78 6.59
CA SER A 90 -6.08 -16.66 5.82
C SER A 90 -5.32 -17.17 4.59
N ALA A 91 -5.40 -16.42 3.50
CA ALA A 91 -4.71 -16.75 2.26
C ALA A 91 -4.26 -15.49 1.53
N ASN A 92 -3.10 -15.58 0.87
CA ASN A 92 -2.73 -14.62 -0.16
C ASN A 92 -3.52 -14.95 -1.42
N LEU A 93 -4.28 -14.00 -1.98
CA LEU A 93 -5.14 -14.30 -3.12
C LEU A 93 -4.36 -14.60 -4.41
N ILE A 94 -3.20 -13.97 -4.59
CA ILE A 94 -2.37 -14.18 -5.79
C ILE A 94 -1.76 -15.60 -5.77
N GLU A 95 -1.47 -16.13 -4.59
CA GLU A 95 -0.94 -17.50 -4.43
C GLU A 95 -2.06 -18.55 -4.39
N GLY A 96 -3.18 -18.21 -3.73
CA GLY A 96 -4.26 -19.14 -3.46
C GLY A 96 -5.30 -19.27 -4.58
N VAL A 97 -5.30 -18.36 -5.56
CA VAL A 97 -6.26 -18.36 -6.67
C VAL A 97 -5.50 -18.33 -8.00
N GLU A 98 -5.52 -19.45 -8.73
CA GLU A 98 -4.80 -19.63 -10.00
C GLU A 98 -5.14 -18.60 -11.09
N ALA A 99 -6.33 -17.98 -10.99
CA ALA A 99 -6.77 -16.96 -11.94
C ALA A 99 -5.99 -15.63 -11.82
N PHE A 100 -5.35 -15.35 -10.68
CA PHE A 100 -4.57 -14.13 -10.51
C PHE A 100 -3.11 -14.33 -10.91
N SER A 101 -2.62 -13.43 -11.77
CA SER A 101 -1.25 -13.52 -12.27
C SER A 101 -0.23 -13.03 -11.22
N PRO A 102 0.89 -13.75 -11.01
CA PRO A 102 2.00 -13.28 -10.17
C PRO A 102 2.63 -11.95 -10.63
N VAL A 103 2.38 -11.50 -11.88
CA VAL A 103 2.83 -10.18 -12.34
C VAL A 103 2.32 -9.04 -11.46
N LEU A 104 1.22 -9.24 -10.73
CA LEU A 104 0.63 -8.26 -9.81
C LEU A 104 1.58 -7.85 -8.68
N TYR A 105 2.54 -8.71 -8.28
CA TYR A 105 3.58 -8.34 -7.30
C TYR A 105 4.49 -7.19 -7.78
N VAL A 106 4.61 -7.00 -9.10
CA VAL A 106 5.44 -5.93 -9.68
C VAL A 106 4.76 -4.56 -9.53
N VAL A 107 3.43 -4.51 -9.45
CA VAL A 107 2.66 -3.27 -9.41
C VAL A 107 3.08 -2.36 -8.25
N PRO A 108 3.06 -2.81 -6.97
CA PRO A 108 3.47 -1.94 -5.87
C PRO A 108 4.97 -1.61 -5.93
N VAL A 109 5.81 -2.52 -6.43
CA VAL A 109 7.25 -2.29 -6.58
C VAL A 109 7.52 -1.12 -7.51
N VAL A 110 6.97 -1.15 -8.72
CA VAL A 110 7.19 -0.08 -9.72
C VAL A 110 6.55 1.23 -9.27
N ALA A 111 5.33 1.19 -8.73
CA ALA A 111 4.63 2.39 -8.28
C ALA A 111 5.41 3.12 -7.16
N LEU A 112 5.93 2.39 -6.18
CA LEU A 112 6.67 2.96 -5.05
C LEU A 112 8.06 3.46 -5.45
N LEU A 113 8.79 2.73 -6.30
CA LEU A 113 10.06 3.21 -6.86
C LEU A 113 9.85 4.52 -7.63
N ALA A 114 8.82 4.58 -8.48
CA ALA A 114 8.48 5.78 -9.24
C ALA A 114 8.06 6.95 -8.33
N ALA A 115 7.24 6.69 -7.30
CA ALA A 115 6.84 7.72 -6.34
C ALA A 115 8.01 8.25 -5.52
N GLY A 116 8.91 7.38 -5.07
CA GLY A 116 10.12 7.78 -4.37
C GLY A 116 11.04 8.64 -5.22
N ALA A 117 11.26 8.24 -6.48
CA ALA A 117 11.99 9.04 -7.45
C ALA A 117 11.33 10.41 -7.67
N LEU A 118 10.01 10.43 -7.93
CA LEU A 118 9.24 11.65 -8.13
C LEU A 118 9.32 12.59 -6.92
N ALA A 119 9.19 12.04 -5.70
CA ALA A 119 9.30 12.81 -4.47
C ALA A 119 10.67 13.48 -4.33
N ALA A 120 11.75 12.77 -4.65
CA ALA A 120 13.11 13.32 -4.65
C ALA A 120 13.31 14.39 -5.73
N VAL A 121 12.81 14.15 -6.95
CA VAL A 121 12.90 15.09 -8.07
C VAL A 121 12.15 16.39 -7.78
N VAL A 122 10.87 16.29 -7.41
CA VAL A 122 9.99 17.43 -7.14
C VAL A 122 10.40 18.16 -5.86
N GLY A 123 10.90 17.41 -4.87
CA GLY A 123 11.45 17.96 -3.63
C GLY A 123 12.78 18.69 -3.80
N GLY A 124 13.42 18.61 -4.97
CA GLY A 124 14.71 19.26 -5.24
C GLY A 124 15.87 18.62 -4.50
N ALA A 125 15.81 17.32 -4.22
CA ALA A 125 16.88 16.60 -3.53
C ALA A 125 18.18 16.64 -4.35
N SER A 126 19.27 17.05 -3.69
CA SER A 126 20.60 17.28 -4.27
C SER A 126 21.64 16.27 -3.79
N SER A 127 21.28 15.42 -2.83
CA SER A 127 22.13 14.35 -2.32
C SER A 127 21.35 13.04 -2.14
N THR A 128 22.07 11.92 -2.07
CA THR A 128 21.48 10.60 -1.82
C THR A 128 20.71 10.56 -0.50
N ARG A 129 21.19 11.26 0.53
CA ARG A 129 20.50 11.37 1.83
C ARG A 129 19.17 12.12 1.70
N GLU A 130 19.14 13.23 0.98
CA GLU A 130 17.90 13.97 0.72
C GLU A 130 16.93 13.15 -0.12
N GLY A 131 17.42 12.43 -1.13
CA GLY A 131 16.62 11.51 -1.93
C GLY A 131 16.02 10.39 -1.09
N ALA A 132 16.80 9.79 -0.19
CA ALA A 132 16.33 8.75 0.72
C ALA A 132 15.21 9.25 1.64
N LEU A 133 15.34 10.46 2.20
CA LEU A 133 14.34 11.06 3.09
C LEU A 133 13.06 11.43 2.34
N ALA A 134 13.17 12.01 1.15
CA ALA A 134 12.01 12.32 0.31
C ALA A 134 11.25 11.04 -0.10
N GLY A 135 12.00 9.99 -0.48
CA GLY A 135 11.46 8.68 -0.80
C GLY A 135 10.79 7.99 0.39
N ALA A 136 11.40 8.03 1.58
CA ALA A 136 10.82 7.51 2.81
C ALA A 136 9.50 8.19 3.16
N GLY A 137 9.36 9.47 2.81
CA GLY A 137 8.13 10.25 3.01
C GLY A 137 6.89 9.65 2.32
N THR A 138 7.06 8.82 1.29
CA THR A 138 5.94 8.09 0.65
C THR A 138 5.16 7.22 1.62
N THR A 139 5.82 6.71 2.67
CA THR A 139 5.20 5.94 3.75
C THR A 139 4.00 6.65 4.36
N VAL A 140 4.05 7.98 4.51
CA VAL A 140 2.98 8.74 5.17
C VAL A 140 1.66 8.62 4.40
N GLY A 141 1.68 8.90 3.09
CA GLY A 141 0.46 8.82 2.28
C GLY A 141 0.02 7.40 2.00
N TYR A 142 0.98 6.49 1.83
CA TYR A 142 0.68 5.07 1.58
C TYR A 142 0.05 4.41 2.81
N LEU A 143 0.53 4.73 4.01
CA LEU A 143 -0.05 4.24 5.27
C LEU A 143 -1.50 4.71 5.42
N VAL A 144 -1.82 5.96 5.10
CA VAL A 144 -3.21 6.46 5.13
C VAL A 144 -4.11 5.62 4.22
N PHE A 145 -3.65 5.32 3.00
CA PHE A 145 -4.40 4.46 2.08
C PHE A 145 -4.55 3.03 2.64
N ALA A 146 -3.47 2.43 3.16
CA ALA A 146 -3.50 1.08 3.70
C ALA A 146 -4.47 0.96 4.89
N LEU A 147 -4.47 1.93 5.80
CA LEU A 147 -5.41 1.97 6.92
C LEU A 147 -6.86 2.16 6.46
N ALA A 148 -7.09 3.04 5.47
CA ALA A 148 -8.41 3.19 4.87
C ALA A 148 -8.87 1.89 4.18
N GLY A 149 -7.95 1.19 3.51
CA GLY A 149 -8.20 -0.08 2.83
C GLY A 149 -8.69 -1.19 3.77
N ILE A 150 -8.21 -1.24 5.01
CA ILE A 150 -8.71 -2.19 6.03
C ILE A 150 -10.22 -2.04 6.20
N ALA A 151 -10.71 -0.80 6.34
CA ALA A 151 -12.14 -0.55 6.50
C ALA A 151 -12.92 -0.68 5.18
N LEU A 152 -12.42 -0.06 4.10
CA LEU A 152 -13.10 0.01 2.81
C LEU A 152 -13.28 -1.37 2.16
N PHE A 153 -12.28 -2.23 2.28
CA PHE A 153 -12.30 -3.55 1.67
C PHE A 153 -12.93 -4.62 2.58
N THR A 154 -13.42 -4.27 3.76
CA THR A 154 -14.13 -5.25 4.60
C THR A 154 -15.52 -5.56 4.04
N VAL A 155 -15.87 -6.84 4.06
CA VAL A 155 -17.19 -7.37 3.70
C VAL A 155 -17.73 -8.15 4.90
N SER A 156 -18.93 -7.81 5.36
CA SER A 156 -19.61 -8.55 6.41
C SER A 156 -20.41 -9.72 5.81
N VAL A 157 -20.29 -10.89 6.41
CA VAL A 157 -21.01 -12.12 6.04
C VAL A 157 -21.61 -12.70 7.32
N GLY A 158 -22.91 -12.47 7.53
CA GLY A 158 -23.57 -12.77 8.81
C GLY A 158 -22.91 -12.00 9.96
N ASP A 159 -22.52 -12.73 11.01
CA ASP A 159 -21.80 -12.18 12.19
C ASP A 159 -20.28 -12.10 12.00
N ALA A 160 -19.77 -12.51 10.84
CA ALA A 160 -18.34 -12.53 10.54
C ALA A 160 -17.97 -11.53 9.43
N ALA A 161 -16.66 -11.39 9.18
CA ALA A 161 -16.17 -10.48 8.15
C ALA A 161 -14.99 -11.07 7.37
N VAL A 162 -15.01 -10.83 6.05
CA VAL A 162 -13.87 -11.06 5.15
C VAL A 162 -13.14 -9.73 4.99
N SER A 163 -11.84 -9.72 5.27
CA SER A 163 -11.04 -8.49 5.25
C SER A 163 -9.55 -8.79 5.04
N PRO A 164 -8.78 -7.84 4.51
CA PRO A 164 -7.33 -7.87 4.63
C PRO A 164 -6.91 -7.98 6.11
N ASP A 165 -5.89 -8.77 6.40
CA ASP A 165 -5.34 -8.83 7.76
C ASP A 165 -4.86 -7.42 8.20
N PRO A 166 -5.40 -6.84 9.29
CA PRO A 166 -5.13 -5.45 9.64
C PRO A 166 -3.66 -5.17 9.97
N VAL A 167 -2.98 -6.14 10.61
CA VAL A 167 -1.60 -5.99 11.07
C VAL A 167 -0.66 -5.94 9.88
N THR A 168 -0.75 -6.92 8.98
CA THR A 168 0.06 -6.94 7.76
C THR A 168 -0.34 -5.86 6.77
N SER A 169 -1.62 -5.45 6.73
CA SER A 169 -2.06 -4.28 5.96
C SER A 169 -1.33 -3.01 6.40
N ALA A 170 -1.31 -2.73 7.70
CA ALA A 170 -0.62 -1.54 8.22
C ALA A 170 0.90 -1.67 8.09
N LEU A 171 1.48 -2.81 8.48
CA LEU A 171 2.93 -2.95 8.60
C LEU A 171 3.62 -3.30 7.28
N LEU A 172 3.10 -4.24 6.49
CA LEU A 172 3.71 -4.62 5.21
C LEU A 172 3.37 -3.60 4.13
N ALA A 173 2.07 -3.45 3.84
CA ALA A 173 1.62 -2.55 2.76
C ALA A 173 1.81 -1.08 3.15
N GLY A 174 1.42 -0.69 4.36
CA GLY A 174 1.47 0.70 4.82
C GLY A 174 2.86 1.22 5.21
N VAL A 175 3.78 0.35 5.66
CA VAL A 175 5.09 0.78 6.17
C VAL A 175 6.26 0.14 5.43
N ALA A 176 6.42 -1.17 5.47
CA ALA A 176 7.64 -1.84 5.01
C ALA A 176 7.88 -1.62 3.51
N TYR A 177 6.87 -1.85 2.68
CA TYR A 177 6.97 -1.64 1.23
C TYR A 177 7.31 -0.19 0.86
N PRO A 178 6.51 0.83 1.26
CA PRO A 178 6.79 2.20 0.89
C PRO A 178 8.08 2.75 1.50
N ALA A 179 8.42 2.37 2.74
CA ALA A 179 9.67 2.80 3.36
C ALA A 179 10.88 2.28 2.59
N VAL A 180 10.89 1.02 2.18
CA VAL A 180 12.01 0.43 1.44
C VAL A 180 12.03 0.93 0.00
N LEU A 181 10.96 0.69 -0.75
CA LEU A 181 10.92 0.93 -2.19
C LEU A 181 10.88 2.42 -2.52
N GLY A 182 10.16 3.22 -1.73
CA GLY A 182 10.18 4.68 -1.85
C GLY A 182 11.57 5.24 -1.62
N THR A 183 12.27 4.81 -0.55
CA THR A 183 13.66 5.21 -0.30
C THR A 183 14.60 4.79 -1.43
N VAL A 184 14.50 3.55 -1.93
CA VAL A 184 15.33 3.08 -3.06
C VAL A 184 15.08 3.95 -4.30
N GLY A 185 13.83 4.26 -4.63
CA GLY A 185 13.49 5.13 -5.75
C GLY A 185 14.09 6.53 -5.62
N GLY A 186 14.00 7.14 -4.43
CA GLY A 186 14.57 8.45 -4.16
C GLY A 186 16.11 8.49 -4.20
N VAL A 187 16.76 7.45 -3.69
CA VAL A 187 18.22 7.29 -3.78
C VAL A 187 18.65 7.12 -5.24
N ALA A 188 17.99 6.25 -6.00
CA ALA A 188 18.31 6.02 -7.41
C ALA A 188 18.18 7.31 -8.22
N ALA A 189 17.10 8.08 -8.03
CA ALA A 189 16.88 9.33 -8.75
C ALA A 189 17.94 10.40 -8.47
N THR A 190 18.52 10.42 -7.28
CA THR A 190 19.56 11.38 -6.89
C THR A 190 20.97 10.92 -7.21
N ALA A 191 21.23 9.60 -7.20
CA ALA A 191 22.51 9.04 -7.59
C ALA A 191 22.78 9.08 -9.11
N LEU A 192 21.72 9.17 -9.92
CA LEU A 192 21.79 9.24 -11.38
C LEU A 192 21.81 10.68 -11.94
N ARG A 193 21.87 11.69 -11.07
CA ARG A 193 21.92 13.12 -11.41
C ARG A 193 23.31 13.67 -11.16
#